data_AF-A0A399ZZV1-F1
#
_entry.id   AF-A0A399ZZV1-F1
#
_cell.length_a   1.000
_cell.length_b   1.000
_cell.length_c   1.000
_cell.angle_alpha   90.00
_cell.angle_beta   90.00
_cell.angle_gamma   90.00
#
_symmetry.space_group_name_H-M   'P 1'
#
loop_
_entity.id
_entity.type
_entity.pdbx_description
1 polymer ?
#
loop_
_entity_poly.entity_id
_entity_poly.type
_entity_poly.pdbx_seq_one_letter_code
_entity_poly.pdbx_strand_id
1 'polypeptide(L)'
;MEQDRTGQPRQARHLGTSLAGALLCMVILLGLLAACGSPAAPAPAVVETATERAPEATTAPAPTPTPEVETTAAVTPAEAMAETVTKVVTETATQAVTATSATPAATAADAGAFLVVQFDDSRTLARPISLTAPISGLAALQQSELDVVTSTFAWGTGVCSIEGVGCPAEDCFCGGDLFWNYAFWDGAAWQSYPAGPDATVISATGSIEGWRWGTFDAQGLPAPQALAAQAALGWLERGQMEDGGYGGVGASIEALLAVAANRLDADGWRTAEEAPSLLSYVLENGAAYSRQGVAEAGKMAVALAGAEACWPAEAVRPQAYYSETVGALSSD
;
A
#
# COMPACT_ATOMS: atom_id res chain seq x y z
N MET A 1 53.57 15.09 45.20
CA MET A 1 52.11 15.28 45.23
C MET A 1 51.83 16.45 44.29
N GLU A 2 51.42 16.14 43.06
CA GLU A 2 51.15 17.14 42.02
C GLU A 2 49.66 17.03 41.67
N GLN A 3 48.91 18.13 41.79
CA GLN A 3 47.47 18.21 41.49
C GLN A 3 47.24 18.99 40.19
N ASP A 4 46.42 18.44 39.31
CA ASP A 4 45.97 19.08 38.05
C ASP A 4 44.67 19.89 38.26
N ARG A 5 44.50 20.93 37.43
CA ARG A 5 43.71 22.14 37.60
C ARG A 5 42.22 22.03 37.26
N THR A 6 41.64 20.83 37.22
CA THR A 6 40.24 20.64 36.74
C THR A 6 39.26 20.09 37.75
N GLY A 7 39.66 19.78 39.00
CA GLY A 7 38.72 19.60 40.11
C GLY A 7 37.62 18.53 39.93
N GLN A 8 37.76 17.58 38.99
CA GLN A 8 36.79 16.51 38.77
C GLN A 8 37.28 15.18 39.36
N PRO A 9 36.44 14.46 40.13
CA PRO A 9 36.79 13.12 40.60
C PRO A 9 36.84 12.13 39.42
N ARG A 10 37.97 11.44 39.27
CA ARG A 10 38.11 10.30 38.35
C ARG A 10 37.16 9.20 38.78
N GLN A 11 36.02 9.07 38.08
CA GLN A 11 35.17 7.88 38.19
C GLN A 11 35.88 6.70 37.53
N ALA A 12 36.18 5.67 38.33
CA ALA A 12 36.65 4.39 37.85
C ALA A 12 35.52 3.69 37.09
N ARG A 13 35.64 3.62 35.76
CA ARG A 13 34.76 2.80 34.91
C ARG A 13 35.04 1.33 35.17
N HIS A 14 34.16 0.66 35.91
CA HIS A 14 34.05 -0.78 35.91
C HIS A 14 33.45 -1.25 34.57
N LEU A 15 34.29 -1.59 33.59
CA LEU A 15 33.89 -2.46 32.48
C LEU A 15 33.86 -3.90 33.01
N GLY A 16 32.70 -4.30 33.52
CA GLY A 16 32.37 -5.69 33.83
C GLY A 16 31.25 -6.17 32.90
N THR A 17 31.51 -6.25 31.60
CA THR A 17 30.60 -6.90 30.65
C THR A 17 30.61 -8.41 30.90
N SER A 18 29.57 -8.90 31.57
CA SER A 18 29.33 -10.32 31.77
C SER A 18 29.05 -11.00 30.43
N LEU A 19 29.93 -11.92 30.01
CA LEU A 19 29.76 -12.77 28.82
C LEU A 19 28.43 -13.55 28.82
N ALA A 20 27.79 -13.74 29.98
CA ALA A 20 26.52 -14.44 30.08
C ALA A 20 25.33 -13.64 29.51
N GLY A 21 25.39 -12.30 29.54
CA GLY A 21 24.33 -11.46 28.95
C GLY A 21 24.38 -11.43 27.41
N ALA A 22 25.58 -11.48 26.84
CA ALA A 22 25.76 -11.50 25.39
C ALA A 22 25.31 -12.82 24.75
N LEU A 23 25.50 -13.97 25.43
CA LEU A 23 25.04 -15.26 24.93
C LEU A 23 23.51 -15.40 24.93
N LEU A 24 22.82 -14.84 25.93
CA LEU A 24 21.36 -14.90 26.01
C LEU A 24 20.69 -14.04 24.91
N CYS A 25 21.26 -12.86 24.63
CA CYS A 25 20.79 -11.98 23.55
C CYS A 25 20.99 -12.62 22.16
N MET A 26 22.10 -13.35 21.97
CA MET A 26 22.41 -14.02 20.69
C MET A 26 21.51 -15.23 20.41
N VAL A 27 21.07 -15.96 21.45
CA VAL A 27 20.14 -17.11 21.29
C VAL A 27 18.71 -16.65 20.98
N ILE A 28 18.27 -15.51 21.53
CA ILE A 28 16.96 -14.93 21.20
C ILE A 28 16.96 -14.37 19.76
N LEU A 29 18.05 -13.73 19.32
CA LEU A 29 18.20 -13.27 17.93
C LEU A 29 18.25 -14.42 16.92
N LEU A 30 18.93 -15.54 17.22
CA LEU A 30 18.95 -16.72 16.35
C LEU A 30 17.61 -17.47 16.30
N GLY A 31 16.80 -17.38 17.36
CA GLY A 31 15.45 -17.97 17.41
C GLY A 31 14.44 -17.24 16.52
N LEU A 32 14.49 -15.90 16.46
CA LEU A 32 13.58 -15.11 15.61
C LEU A 32 13.92 -15.21 14.11
N LEU A 33 15.20 -15.34 13.76
CA LEU A 33 15.63 -15.48 12.35
C LEU A 33 15.19 -16.81 11.70
N ALA A 34 14.79 -17.81 12.48
CA ALA A 34 14.38 -19.11 11.96
C ALA A 34 12.90 -19.20 11.56
N ALA A 35 12.03 -18.26 11.98
CA ALA A 35 10.58 -18.38 11.80
C ALA A 35 10.05 -17.83 10.47
N CYS A 36 10.85 -17.04 9.73
CA CYS A 36 10.48 -16.53 8.41
C CYS A 36 11.07 -17.34 7.24
N GLY A 37 11.79 -18.44 7.55
CA GLY A 37 12.31 -19.36 6.55
C GLY A 37 11.20 -20.21 5.94
N SER A 38 10.49 -19.70 4.93
CA SER A 38 9.78 -20.59 4.02
C SER A 38 10.82 -21.44 3.29
N PRO A 39 10.75 -22.79 3.33
CA PRO A 39 11.53 -23.61 2.41
C PRO A 39 11.06 -23.28 1.00
N ALA A 40 11.96 -22.80 0.16
CA ALA A 40 11.71 -22.65 -1.26
C ALA A 40 11.22 -24.00 -1.80
N ALA A 41 9.95 -24.06 -2.23
CA ALA A 41 9.44 -25.23 -2.92
C ALA A 41 10.27 -25.41 -4.21
N PRO A 42 10.83 -26.60 -4.48
CA PRO A 42 11.56 -26.82 -5.71
C PRO A 42 10.59 -26.65 -6.90
N ALA A 43 10.96 -25.78 -7.84
CA ALA A 43 10.23 -25.61 -9.08
C ALA A 43 10.07 -26.98 -9.77
N PRO A 44 8.86 -27.35 -10.24
CA PRO A 44 8.70 -28.56 -11.02
C PRO A 44 9.52 -28.44 -12.30
N ALA A 45 10.43 -29.38 -12.51
CA ALA A 45 11.15 -29.53 -13.76
C ALA A 45 10.15 -29.82 -14.88
N VAL A 46 9.89 -28.84 -15.73
CA VAL A 46 9.15 -29.01 -16.98
C VAL A 46 10.07 -29.73 -17.95
N VAL A 47 9.86 -31.03 -18.11
CA VAL A 47 10.42 -31.81 -19.21
C VAL A 47 9.58 -31.51 -20.45
N GLU A 48 10.08 -30.61 -21.29
CA GLU A 48 9.50 -30.31 -22.59
C GLU A 48 9.93 -31.38 -23.60
N THR A 49 9.02 -32.28 -23.95
CA THR A 49 9.12 -33.09 -25.19
C THR A 49 7.72 -33.52 -25.60
N ALA A 50 7.07 -32.71 -26.43
CA ALA A 50 5.88 -33.11 -27.15
C ALA A 50 5.98 -32.64 -28.60
N THR A 51 6.27 -33.60 -29.48
CA THR A 51 6.16 -33.48 -30.93
C THR A 51 4.72 -33.16 -31.31
N GLU A 52 4.51 -31.96 -31.84
CA GLU A 52 3.22 -31.50 -32.36
C GLU A 52 2.86 -32.28 -33.64
N ARG A 53 1.75 -33.01 -33.60
CA ARG A 53 1.16 -33.70 -34.74
C ARG A 53 -0.14 -32.97 -35.12
N ALA A 54 -0.17 -32.42 -36.32
CA ALA A 54 -1.30 -31.67 -36.86
C ALA A 54 -2.61 -32.49 -36.89
N PRO A 55 -3.77 -31.89 -36.59
CA PRO A 55 -5.06 -32.56 -36.73
C PRO A 55 -5.60 -32.46 -38.18
N GLU A 56 -6.09 -33.59 -38.68
CA GLU A 56 -6.86 -33.71 -39.93
C GLU A 56 -8.22 -32.98 -39.83
N ALA A 57 -8.55 -32.23 -40.87
CA ALA A 57 -9.81 -31.51 -41.01
C ALA A 57 -10.99 -32.49 -41.20
N THR A 58 -11.89 -32.52 -40.21
CA THR A 58 -13.18 -33.23 -40.33
C THR A 58 -14.22 -32.27 -40.90
N THR A 59 -14.85 -32.68 -42.00
CA THR A 59 -15.88 -31.92 -42.73
C THR A 59 -17.23 -32.08 -42.03
N ALA A 60 -17.88 -30.97 -41.66
CA ALA A 60 -19.20 -30.95 -41.07
C ALA A 60 -20.32 -31.15 -42.13
N PRO A 61 -21.42 -31.87 -41.83
CA PRO A 61 -22.54 -32.01 -42.74
C PRO A 61 -23.50 -30.80 -42.68
N ALA A 62 -24.15 -30.54 -43.82
CA ALA A 62 -25.07 -29.43 -44.05
C ALA A 62 -26.37 -29.51 -43.23
N PRO A 63 -26.99 -28.38 -42.85
CA PRO A 63 -28.25 -28.37 -42.11
C PRO A 63 -29.47 -28.61 -43.02
N THR A 64 -30.39 -29.45 -42.52
CA THR A 64 -31.72 -29.72 -43.09
C THR A 64 -32.69 -28.56 -42.75
N PRO A 65 -33.59 -28.14 -43.66
CA PRO A 65 -34.55 -27.06 -43.40
C PRO A 65 -35.70 -27.48 -42.47
N THR A 66 -36.02 -26.60 -41.52
CA THR A 66 -37.17 -26.65 -40.59
C THR A 66 -38.45 -26.22 -41.30
N PRO A 67 -39.62 -26.87 -41.06
CA PRO A 67 -40.89 -26.41 -41.61
C PRO A 67 -41.49 -25.26 -40.81
N GLU A 68 -42.10 -24.31 -41.54
CA GLU A 68 -42.99 -23.26 -41.04
C GLU A 68 -44.19 -23.85 -40.28
N VAL A 69 -44.52 -23.25 -39.13
CA VAL A 69 -45.82 -23.44 -38.49
C VAL A 69 -46.48 -22.09 -38.28
N GLU A 70 -47.73 -22.09 -38.71
CA GLU A 70 -48.69 -21.04 -38.97
C GLU A 70 -49.22 -20.38 -37.69
N THR A 71 -49.56 -19.10 -37.83
CA THR A 71 -50.10 -18.24 -36.77
C THR A 71 -51.61 -18.46 -36.62
N THR A 72 -52.09 -18.61 -35.39
CA THR A 72 -53.51 -18.35 -35.06
C THR A 72 -53.61 -17.46 -33.83
N ALA A 73 -54.31 -16.34 -34.02
CA ALA A 73 -54.74 -15.42 -32.98
C ALA A 73 -56.02 -15.92 -32.30
N ALA A 74 -56.20 -15.63 -31.00
CA ALA A 74 -57.21 -14.69 -30.48
C ALA A 74 -57.56 -14.91 -28.99
N VAL A 75 -58.06 -13.81 -28.41
CA VAL A 75 -58.95 -13.65 -27.24
C VAL A 75 -58.31 -13.23 -25.90
N THR A 76 -58.53 -11.95 -25.57
CA THR A 76 -58.46 -11.30 -24.25
C THR A 76 -59.70 -11.66 -23.39
N PRO A 77 -59.66 -11.49 -22.06
CA PRO A 77 -60.21 -10.24 -21.51
C PRO A 77 -59.40 -9.64 -20.35
N ALA A 78 -59.25 -8.33 -20.43
CA ALA A 78 -59.00 -7.44 -19.30
C ALA A 78 -60.25 -7.39 -18.41
N GLU A 79 -60.10 -7.63 -17.11
CA GLU A 79 -60.91 -7.09 -16.00
C GLU A 79 -60.60 -7.87 -14.71
N ALA A 80 -59.57 -7.44 -13.98
CA ALA A 80 -59.46 -7.48 -12.52
C ALA A 80 -58.03 -7.05 -12.15
N MET A 81 -57.91 -6.29 -11.06
CA MET A 81 -56.65 -5.78 -10.47
C MET A 81 -56.17 -4.43 -11.02
N ALA A 82 -57.12 -3.51 -11.29
CA ALA A 82 -56.88 -2.08 -11.24
C ALA A 82 -57.43 -1.54 -9.91
N GLU A 83 -56.79 -1.84 -8.80
CA GLU A 83 -56.98 -1.10 -7.54
C GLU A 83 -55.80 -1.41 -6.62
N THR A 84 -55.23 -0.37 -5.99
CA THR A 84 -54.16 -0.41 -4.98
C THR A 84 -52.71 -0.22 -5.45
N VAL A 85 -52.42 0.73 -6.35
CA VAL A 85 -51.09 1.36 -6.44
C VAL A 85 -51.23 2.88 -6.62
N THR A 86 -51.95 3.52 -5.70
CA THR A 86 -52.06 5.00 -5.67
C THR A 86 -52.09 5.51 -4.23
N LYS A 87 -51.07 5.19 -3.42
CA LYS A 87 -50.82 5.93 -2.16
C LYS A 87 -49.43 5.74 -1.53
N VAL A 88 -48.35 5.82 -2.30
CA VAL A 88 -47.00 6.05 -1.72
C VAL A 88 -46.17 6.92 -2.69
N VAL A 89 -46.71 8.06 -3.11
CA VAL A 89 -45.95 9.09 -3.86
C VAL A 89 -46.34 10.45 -3.28
N THR A 90 -45.85 10.76 -2.08
CA THR A 90 -45.65 12.13 -1.56
C THR A 90 -45.02 12.03 -0.18
N GLU A 91 -43.76 11.66 -0.12
CA GLU A 91 -42.82 11.98 0.98
C GLU A 91 -41.44 11.44 0.59
N THR A 92 -40.90 11.91 -0.53
CA THR A 92 -39.46 11.78 -0.78
C THR A 92 -38.88 13.15 -0.58
N ALA A 93 -38.36 13.34 0.63
CA ALA A 93 -37.67 14.51 1.06
C ALA A 93 -36.62 14.91 0.02
N THR A 94 -36.72 16.16 -0.43
CA THR A 94 -35.61 16.94 -0.96
C THR A 94 -34.55 17.08 0.14
N GLN A 95 -33.78 16.02 0.41
CA GLN A 95 -32.49 16.17 1.07
C GLN A 95 -31.48 16.53 -0.01
N ALA A 96 -31.37 17.83 -0.25
CA ALA A 96 -30.15 18.40 -0.78
C ALA A 96 -29.04 18.06 0.23
N VAL A 97 -28.34 16.95 0.00
CA VAL A 97 -27.04 16.72 0.62
C VAL A 97 -26.10 17.71 -0.05
N THR A 98 -26.10 18.96 0.43
CA THR A 98 -24.91 19.79 0.37
C THR A 98 -23.86 19.08 1.20
N ALA A 99 -23.19 18.11 0.59
CA ALA A 99 -21.89 17.67 1.05
C ALA A 99 -20.97 18.87 0.85
N THR A 100 -20.94 19.76 1.85
CA THR A 100 -19.79 20.63 2.04
C THR A 100 -18.62 19.67 2.16
N SER A 101 -17.85 19.55 1.09
CA SER A 101 -16.51 18.97 1.11
C SER A 101 -15.69 19.85 2.05
N ALA A 102 -15.82 19.61 3.35
CA ALA A 102 -14.86 20.10 4.31
C ALA A 102 -13.58 19.37 3.93
N THR A 103 -12.71 20.06 3.20
CA THR A 103 -11.32 19.66 3.04
C THR A 103 -10.82 19.29 4.44
N PRO A 104 -10.34 18.06 4.67
CA PRO A 104 -9.77 17.70 5.95
C PRO A 104 -8.48 18.53 6.13
N ALA A 105 -8.63 19.71 6.71
CA ALA A 105 -7.56 20.65 6.98
C ALA A 105 -6.76 20.27 8.24
N ALA A 106 -7.14 19.19 8.94
CA ALA A 106 -6.71 18.93 10.31
C ALA A 106 -5.44 18.08 10.45
N THR A 107 -4.75 17.74 9.35
CA THR A 107 -3.45 17.02 9.39
C THR A 107 -2.34 17.73 8.62
N ALA A 108 -2.63 18.87 7.99
CA ALA A 108 -1.65 19.71 7.29
C ALA A 108 -0.99 20.76 8.19
N ALA A 109 -1.44 20.93 9.45
CA ALA A 109 -1.00 22.02 10.30
C ALA A 109 0.41 21.82 10.90
N ASP A 110 0.85 20.57 11.06
CA ASP A 110 2.17 20.25 11.64
C ASP A 110 3.20 19.83 10.58
N ALA A 111 2.76 19.47 9.37
CA ALA A 111 3.65 19.15 8.27
C ALA A 111 4.17 20.43 7.61
N GLY A 112 5.50 20.54 7.46
CA GLY A 112 6.12 21.66 6.76
C GLY A 112 5.78 21.65 5.26
N ALA A 113 5.85 20.50 4.60
CA ALA A 113 5.45 20.33 3.22
C ALA A 113 4.88 18.93 3.00
N PHE A 114 4.42 18.65 1.79
CA PHE A 114 4.02 17.31 1.37
C PHE A 114 4.79 16.90 0.12
N LEU A 115 5.18 15.64 0.09
CA LEU A 115 5.72 14.97 -1.07
C LEU A 115 4.69 13.98 -1.59
N VAL A 116 4.31 14.08 -2.86
CA VAL A 116 3.45 13.13 -3.55
C VAL A 116 4.30 12.32 -4.51
N VAL A 117 4.17 11.00 -4.50
CA VAL A 117 4.89 10.11 -5.42
C VAL A 117 3.88 9.25 -6.16
N GLN A 118 3.85 9.39 -7.48
CA GLN A 118 3.01 8.62 -8.39
C GLN A 118 3.87 7.62 -9.16
N PHE A 119 3.65 6.32 -8.93
CA PHE A 119 4.41 5.23 -9.53
C PHE A 119 3.88 4.81 -10.90
N ASP A 120 2.57 5.04 -11.15
CA ASP A 120 1.88 4.81 -12.42
C ASP A 120 0.51 5.50 -12.39
N ASP A 121 -0.37 5.17 -13.34
CA ASP A 121 -1.71 5.77 -13.49
C ASP A 121 -2.67 5.47 -12.32
N SER A 122 -2.31 4.56 -11.42
CA SER A 122 -3.19 4.07 -10.35
C SER A 122 -2.58 4.11 -8.94
N ARG A 123 -1.25 4.12 -8.84
CA ARG A 123 -0.54 4.06 -7.56
C ARG A 123 0.10 5.41 -7.23
N THR A 124 -0.42 6.05 -6.20
CA THR A 124 0.12 7.29 -5.64
C THR A 124 0.13 7.22 -4.12
N LEU A 125 1.19 7.74 -3.51
CA LEU A 125 1.25 7.97 -2.07
C LEU A 125 1.62 9.44 -1.77
N ALA A 126 1.41 9.85 -0.53
CA ALA A 126 1.94 11.11 -0.03
C ALA A 126 2.73 10.90 1.27
N ARG A 127 3.68 11.79 1.54
CA ARG A 127 4.49 11.84 2.75
C ARG A 127 4.52 13.27 3.31
N PRO A 128 4.32 13.46 4.61
CA PRO A 128 4.59 14.74 5.25
C PRO A 128 6.11 14.95 5.31
N ILE A 129 6.55 16.17 5.03
CA ILE A 129 7.95 16.57 5.09
C ILE A 129 8.10 17.65 6.15
N SER A 130 9.08 17.48 7.04
CA SER A 130 9.37 18.47 8.08
C SER A 130 10.26 19.58 7.54
N LEU A 131 9.84 20.83 7.71
CA LEU A 131 10.65 21.99 7.32
C LEU A 131 11.18 22.70 8.58
N THR A 132 12.45 22.50 8.89
CA THR A 132 13.17 23.29 9.92
C THR A 132 14.04 24.40 9.31
N ALA A 133 14.32 24.30 8.01
CA ALA A 133 14.97 25.27 7.16
C ALA A 133 14.51 25.04 5.71
N PRO A 134 14.77 25.97 4.77
CA PRO A 134 14.52 25.70 3.35
C PRO A 134 15.32 24.48 2.86
N ILE A 135 14.68 23.59 2.11
CA ILE A 135 15.28 22.38 1.53
C ILE A 135 15.02 22.30 0.02
N SER A 136 15.78 21.47 -0.70
CA SER A 136 15.53 21.20 -2.12
C SER A 136 14.49 20.09 -2.32
N GLY A 137 13.96 19.96 -3.53
CA GLY A 137 13.07 18.86 -3.91
C GLY A 137 13.68 17.48 -3.71
N LEU A 138 14.97 17.35 -4.03
CA LEU A 138 15.71 16.11 -3.77
C LEU A 138 15.85 15.84 -2.27
N ALA A 139 16.14 16.86 -1.47
CA ALA A 139 16.24 16.70 -0.02
C ALA A 139 14.87 16.34 0.61
N ALA A 140 13.76 16.88 0.10
CA ALA A 140 12.42 16.48 0.50
C ALA A 140 12.15 15.01 0.17
N LEU A 141 12.55 14.54 -1.02
CA LEU A 141 12.45 13.12 -1.38
C LEU A 141 13.30 12.23 -0.46
N GLN A 142 14.53 12.64 -0.13
CA GLN A 142 15.40 11.88 0.78
C GLN A 142 14.89 11.82 2.23
N GLN A 143 14.10 12.81 2.66
CA GLN A 143 13.45 12.81 3.98
C GLN A 143 12.18 11.94 4.04
N SER A 144 11.69 11.45 2.90
CA SER A 144 10.41 10.72 2.84
C SER A 144 10.47 9.27 3.32
N GLU A 145 11.68 8.79 3.65
CA GLU A 145 12.00 7.41 4.03
C GLU A 145 11.70 6.36 2.95
N LEU A 146 11.42 6.81 1.72
CA LEU A 146 11.33 5.94 0.55
C LEU A 146 12.74 5.48 0.12
N ASP A 147 12.84 4.27 -0.41
CA ASP A 147 14.04 3.80 -1.11
C ASP A 147 14.22 4.62 -2.40
N VAL A 148 15.34 5.33 -2.52
CA VAL A 148 15.59 6.25 -3.63
C VAL A 148 16.96 6.00 -4.21
N VAL A 149 17.00 5.67 -5.50
CA VAL A 149 18.22 5.54 -6.27
C VAL A 149 18.42 6.79 -7.11
N THR A 150 19.59 7.42 -6.99
CA THR A 150 19.96 8.62 -7.74
C THR A 150 21.28 8.43 -8.48
N SER A 151 21.51 9.31 -9.45
CA SER A 151 22.78 9.40 -10.18
C SER A 151 23.12 10.86 -10.47
N THR A 152 24.40 11.19 -10.42
CA THR A 152 24.90 12.55 -10.67
C THR A 152 25.33 12.68 -12.13
N PHE A 153 24.77 13.67 -12.82
CA PHE A 153 25.09 14.02 -14.20
C PHE A 153 25.76 15.40 -14.28
N ALA A 154 26.31 15.73 -15.44
CA ALA A 154 26.93 17.04 -15.67
C ALA A 154 25.96 18.24 -15.50
N TRP A 155 24.65 17.98 -15.57
CA TRP A 155 23.59 18.99 -15.48
C TRP A 155 22.81 18.93 -14.15
N GLY A 156 23.17 18.05 -13.22
CA GLY A 156 22.49 17.92 -11.92
C GLY A 156 22.28 16.47 -11.49
N THR A 157 21.51 16.28 -10.43
CA THR A 157 21.17 14.94 -9.91
C THR A 157 19.85 14.45 -10.49
N GLY A 158 19.86 13.25 -11.09
CA GLY A 158 18.67 12.56 -11.56
C GLY A 158 18.18 11.53 -10.54
N VAL A 159 16.86 11.37 -10.43
CA VAL A 159 16.22 10.28 -9.68
C VAL A 159 15.94 9.13 -10.66
N CYS A 160 16.50 7.97 -10.36
CA CYS A 160 16.51 6.81 -11.25
C CYS A 160 15.42 5.82 -10.85
N SER A 161 15.27 5.58 -9.54
CA SER A 161 14.24 4.70 -8.99
C SER A 161 13.72 5.24 -7.67
N ILE A 162 12.43 5.04 -7.42
CA ILE A 162 11.81 5.22 -6.10
C ILE A 162 11.07 3.91 -5.80
N GLU A 163 11.36 3.29 -4.66
CA GLU A 163 10.63 2.12 -4.17
C GLU A 163 10.65 0.93 -5.16
N GLY A 164 11.80 0.77 -5.82
CA GLY A 164 12.04 -0.23 -6.87
C GLY A 164 11.39 0.08 -8.24
N VAL A 165 10.67 1.20 -8.37
CA VAL A 165 10.07 1.64 -9.64
C VAL A 165 10.98 2.65 -10.32
N GLY A 166 11.44 2.31 -11.51
CA GLY A 166 12.24 3.19 -12.36
C GLY A 166 13.32 2.43 -13.11
N CYS A 167 14.45 3.08 -13.32
CA CYS A 167 15.61 2.53 -14.01
C CYS A 167 16.80 2.29 -13.08
N PRO A 168 17.78 1.46 -13.51
CA PRO A 168 19.08 1.36 -12.84
C PRO A 168 19.80 2.71 -12.73
N ALA A 169 20.73 2.83 -11.78
CA ALA A 169 21.48 4.06 -11.50
C ALA A 169 22.34 4.54 -12.68
N GLU A 170 22.71 3.63 -13.58
CA GLU A 170 23.54 3.91 -14.75
C GLU A 170 22.73 4.48 -15.94
N ASP A 171 21.40 4.34 -15.93
CA ASP A 171 20.51 4.82 -16.99
C ASP A 171 19.16 5.28 -16.43
N CYS A 172 19.14 6.41 -15.72
CA CYS A 172 17.94 6.94 -15.03
C CYS A 172 16.78 7.34 -15.96
N PHE A 173 16.96 7.24 -17.28
CA PHE A 173 15.99 7.65 -18.29
C PHE A 173 15.50 6.48 -19.15
N CYS A 174 15.92 5.25 -18.87
CA CYS A 174 15.45 4.03 -19.54
C CYS A 174 15.45 4.13 -21.07
N GLY A 175 16.52 4.68 -21.65
CA GLY A 175 16.60 4.93 -23.10
C GLY A 175 15.86 6.17 -23.63
N GLY A 176 15.27 7.00 -22.76
CA GLY A 176 14.78 8.35 -23.06
C GLY A 176 13.27 8.57 -22.89
N ASP A 177 12.47 7.50 -22.84
CA ASP A 177 11.00 7.61 -22.89
C ASP A 177 10.33 7.61 -21.51
N LEU A 178 10.98 7.06 -20.48
CA LEU A 178 10.40 6.93 -19.13
C LEU A 178 11.40 7.45 -18.09
N PHE A 179 10.92 8.34 -17.24
CA PHE A 179 11.75 8.93 -16.18
C PHE A 179 10.91 9.45 -15.02
N TRP A 180 11.56 9.74 -13.91
CA TRP A 180 10.95 10.43 -12.78
C TRP A 180 10.85 11.94 -13.06
N ASN A 181 9.63 12.41 -13.26
CA ASN A 181 9.28 13.81 -13.48
C ASN A 181 9.10 14.52 -12.13
N TYR A 182 9.74 15.67 -11.94
CA TYR A 182 9.61 16.48 -10.73
C TYR A 182 8.81 17.76 -10.98
N ALA A 183 7.83 18.03 -10.13
CA ALA A 183 6.88 19.12 -10.27
C ALA A 183 6.39 19.63 -8.90
N PHE A 184 5.73 20.79 -8.88
CA PHE A 184 5.00 21.29 -7.71
C PHE A 184 3.52 21.47 -8.01
N TRP A 185 2.67 21.41 -6.99
CA TRP A 185 1.24 21.68 -7.12
C TRP A 185 0.94 23.15 -6.83
N ASP A 186 0.32 23.86 -7.77
CA ASP A 186 -0.02 25.29 -7.62
C ASP A 186 -1.40 25.54 -6.98
N GLY A 187 -2.10 24.47 -6.60
CA GLY A 187 -3.47 24.49 -6.11
C GLY A 187 -4.49 23.96 -7.12
N ALA A 188 -4.15 23.93 -8.41
CA ALA A 188 -5.03 23.47 -9.49
C ALA A 188 -4.40 22.41 -10.39
N ALA A 189 -3.10 22.50 -10.66
CA ALA A 189 -2.38 21.61 -11.55
C ALA A 189 -0.92 21.40 -11.11
N TRP A 190 -0.31 20.34 -11.66
CA TRP A 190 1.13 20.11 -11.54
C TRP A 190 1.88 21.04 -12.49
N GLN A 191 2.88 21.73 -11.95
CA GLN A 191 3.75 22.67 -12.66
C GLN A 191 5.18 22.17 -12.65
N SER A 192 5.84 22.19 -13.81
CA SER A 192 7.24 21.82 -13.92
C SER A 192 8.14 22.91 -13.33
N TYR A 193 9.25 22.49 -12.74
CA TYR A 193 10.33 23.41 -12.40
C TYR A 193 11.23 23.70 -13.62
N PRO A 194 11.74 24.94 -13.76
CA PRO A 194 12.76 25.25 -14.76
C PRO A 194 14.17 24.80 -14.34
N ALA A 195 14.31 24.22 -13.14
CA ALA A 195 15.57 23.77 -12.56
C ALA A 195 15.44 22.33 -12.05
N GLY A 196 16.58 21.65 -11.93
CA GLY A 196 16.64 20.30 -11.36
C GLY A 196 16.24 20.26 -9.87
N PRO A 197 15.87 19.08 -9.36
CA PRO A 197 15.35 18.86 -8.01
C PRO A 197 16.36 19.20 -6.90
N ASP A 198 17.65 19.19 -7.20
CA ASP A 198 18.74 19.59 -6.31
C ASP A 198 18.90 21.11 -6.19
N ALA A 199 18.36 21.88 -7.15
CA ALA A 199 18.46 23.33 -7.23
C ALA A 199 17.16 24.07 -6.87
N THR A 200 16.05 23.37 -6.61
CA THR A 200 14.81 23.99 -6.14
C THR A 200 14.90 24.38 -4.66
N VAL A 201 13.99 25.25 -4.21
CA VAL A 201 13.91 25.71 -2.82
C VAL A 201 12.47 25.64 -2.35
N ILE A 202 12.25 24.79 -1.36
CA ILE A 202 10.99 24.60 -0.64
C ILE A 202 11.14 25.29 0.70
N SER A 203 10.39 26.36 0.92
CA SER A 203 10.48 27.17 2.14
C SER A 203 9.13 27.49 2.78
N ALA A 204 8.01 27.16 2.11
CA ALA A 204 6.69 27.54 2.56
C ALA A 204 5.96 26.35 3.19
N THR A 205 5.31 26.60 4.33
CA THR A 205 4.43 25.60 4.93
C THR A 205 3.28 25.27 3.99
N GLY A 206 3.01 23.98 3.79
CA GLY A 206 1.96 23.50 2.89
C GLY A 206 2.36 23.45 1.41
N SER A 207 3.63 23.68 1.07
CA SER A 207 4.17 23.34 -0.25
C SER A 207 3.90 21.87 -0.56
N ILE A 208 3.51 21.58 -1.80
CA ILE A 208 3.24 20.22 -2.29
C ILE A 208 4.15 19.98 -3.49
N GLU A 209 5.04 19.02 -3.30
CA GLU A 209 6.03 18.57 -4.27
C GLU A 209 5.61 17.22 -4.84
N GLY A 210 5.95 16.95 -6.09
CA GLY A 210 5.47 15.79 -6.83
C GLY A 210 6.58 15.09 -7.60
N TRP A 211 6.66 13.77 -7.46
CA TRP A 211 7.42 12.89 -8.33
C TRP A 211 6.48 11.97 -9.08
N ARG A 212 6.66 11.86 -10.39
CA ARG A 212 5.87 10.95 -11.21
C ARG A 212 6.73 10.12 -12.14
N TRP A 213 6.55 8.82 -12.09
CA TRP A 213 7.10 7.90 -13.08
C TRP A 213 6.26 7.93 -14.35
N GLY A 214 6.89 8.18 -15.50
CA GLY A 214 6.20 8.10 -16.78
C GLY A 214 6.89 8.88 -17.89
N THR A 215 6.17 9.02 -19.01
CA THR A 215 6.61 9.86 -20.14
C THR A 215 6.51 11.34 -19.78
N PHE A 216 7.16 12.18 -20.59
CA PHE A 216 7.14 13.64 -20.43
C PHE A 216 5.71 14.21 -20.47
N ASP A 217 4.86 13.69 -21.36
CA ASP A 217 3.49 14.17 -21.63
C ASP A 217 2.41 13.53 -20.75
N ALA A 218 2.76 12.48 -19.99
CA ALA A 218 1.84 11.88 -19.04
C ALA A 218 1.24 12.96 -18.13
N GLN A 219 0.05 12.72 -17.58
CA GLN A 219 -0.62 13.64 -16.67
C GLN A 219 -0.51 13.11 -15.24
N GLY A 220 -0.19 13.99 -14.30
CA GLY A 220 -0.14 13.62 -12.89
C GLY A 220 -1.56 13.54 -12.31
N LEU A 221 -1.81 12.57 -11.43
CA LEU A 221 -3.06 12.52 -10.67
C LEU A 221 -3.14 13.77 -9.74
N PRO A 222 -4.32 14.37 -9.55
CA PRO A 222 -4.44 15.55 -8.70
C PRO A 222 -3.96 15.32 -7.26
N ALA A 223 -3.12 16.22 -6.74
CA ALA A 223 -2.56 16.10 -5.40
C ALA A 223 -3.59 15.92 -4.26
N PRO A 224 -4.78 16.58 -4.27
CA PRO A 224 -5.73 16.47 -3.15
C PRO A 224 -6.16 15.05 -2.79
N GLN A 225 -6.15 14.12 -3.75
CA GLN A 225 -6.51 12.72 -3.49
C GLN A 225 -5.47 12.02 -2.61
N ALA A 226 -4.19 12.16 -2.94
CA ALA A 226 -3.09 11.59 -2.16
C ALA A 226 -3.00 12.25 -0.76
N LEU A 227 -3.23 13.55 -0.68
CA LEU A 227 -3.25 14.27 0.60
C LEU A 227 -4.42 13.84 1.50
N ALA A 228 -5.59 13.56 0.93
CA ALA A 228 -6.72 13.03 1.69
C ALA A 228 -6.42 11.63 2.24
N ALA A 229 -5.78 10.76 1.44
CA ALA A 229 -5.33 9.45 1.90
C ALA A 229 -4.30 9.57 3.05
N GLN A 230 -3.32 10.47 2.92
CA GLN A 230 -2.36 10.74 3.99
C GLN A 230 -3.03 11.30 5.27
N ALA A 231 -4.01 12.18 5.11
CA ALA A 231 -4.78 12.69 6.24
C ALA A 231 -5.54 11.57 6.97
N ALA A 232 -6.08 10.60 6.24
CA ALA A 232 -6.73 9.43 6.80
C ALA A 232 -5.74 8.50 7.53
N LEU A 233 -4.52 8.34 7.02
CA LEU A 233 -3.46 7.60 7.74
C LEU A 233 -3.10 8.27 9.06
N GLY A 234 -2.92 9.59 9.10
CA GLY A 234 -2.68 10.30 10.35
C GLY A 234 -3.87 10.22 11.32
N TRP A 235 -5.10 10.09 10.83
CA TRP A 235 -6.26 9.79 11.68
C TRP A 235 -6.21 8.35 12.23
N LEU A 236 -5.87 7.37 11.40
CA LEU A 236 -5.68 5.98 11.82
C LEU A 236 -4.60 5.87 12.89
N GLU A 237 -3.46 6.52 12.73
CA GLU A 237 -2.34 6.47 13.68
C GLU A 237 -2.79 6.88 15.10
N ARG A 238 -3.50 8.02 15.21
CA ARG A 238 -4.06 8.49 16.49
C ARG A 238 -5.19 7.61 17.05
N GLY A 239 -5.82 6.80 16.20
CA GLY A 239 -6.90 5.90 16.58
C GLY A 239 -6.42 4.54 17.09
N GLN A 240 -5.11 4.27 17.05
CA GLN A 240 -4.56 3.00 17.51
C GLN A 240 -4.73 2.87 19.04
N MET A 241 -5.12 1.68 19.48
CA MET A 241 -5.29 1.35 20.90
C MET A 241 -3.96 0.99 21.56
N GLU A 242 -3.93 0.93 22.89
CA GLU A 242 -2.73 0.58 23.68
C GLU A 242 -2.23 -0.85 23.40
N ASP A 243 -3.08 -1.74 22.91
CA ASP A 243 -2.71 -3.10 22.50
C ASP A 243 -2.12 -3.16 21.08
N GLY A 244 -1.99 -2.02 20.39
CA GLY A 244 -1.53 -1.93 19.01
C GLY A 244 -2.63 -2.14 17.96
N GLY A 245 -3.84 -2.52 18.37
CA GLY A 245 -4.96 -2.83 17.49
C GLY A 245 -5.95 -1.67 17.27
N TYR A 246 -7.06 -2.02 16.60
CA TYR A 246 -8.17 -1.12 16.26
C TYR A 246 -9.52 -1.69 16.73
N GLY A 247 -9.57 -2.17 17.98
CA GLY A 247 -10.79 -2.70 18.62
C GLY A 247 -11.17 -4.14 18.22
N GLY A 248 -10.52 -4.71 17.20
CA GLY A 248 -10.66 -6.12 16.83
C GLY A 248 -9.74 -6.51 15.67
N VAL A 249 -9.48 -7.82 15.53
CA VAL A 249 -8.48 -8.35 14.58
C VAL A 249 -8.77 -7.98 13.12
N GLY A 250 -10.04 -8.04 12.71
CA GLY A 250 -10.43 -7.67 11.35
C GLY A 250 -10.15 -6.19 11.04
N ALA A 251 -10.48 -5.29 11.97
CA ALA A 251 -10.19 -3.86 11.82
C ALA A 251 -8.68 -3.60 11.82
N SER A 252 -7.91 -4.28 12.67
CA SER A 252 -6.45 -4.18 12.68
C SER A 252 -5.81 -4.70 11.38
N ILE A 253 -6.35 -5.76 10.77
CA ILE A 253 -5.88 -6.27 9.47
C ILE A 253 -6.19 -5.29 8.33
N GLU A 254 -7.36 -4.65 8.36
CA GLU A 254 -7.70 -3.61 7.38
C GLU A 254 -6.83 -2.36 7.54
N ALA A 255 -6.52 -1.97 8.79
CA ALA A 255 -5.54 -0.92 9.07
C ALA A 255 -4.14 -1.32 8.59
N LEU A 256 -3.70 -2.56 8.84
CA LEU A 256 -2.42 -3.07 8.38
C LEU A 256 -2.32 -3.01 6.85
N LEU A 257 -3.39 -3.41 6.15
CA LEU A 257 -3.45 -3.28 4.70
C LEU A 257 -3.31 -1.83 4.24
N ALA A 258 -3.95 -0.87 4.90
CA ALA A 258 -3.83 0.55 4.56
C ALA A 258 -2.41 1.10 4.79
N VAL A 259 -1.77 0.74 5.91
CA VAL A 259 -0.38 1.09 6.24
C VAL A 259 0.58 0.50 5.20
N ALA A 260 0.44 -0.79 4.91
CA ALA A 260 1.22 -1.51 3.90
C ALA A 260 1.05 -0.96 2.49
N ALA A 261 -0.19 -0.67 2.06
CA ALA A 261 -0.47 -0.10 0.74
C ALA A 261 0.19 1.28 0.56
N ASN A 262 0.46 1.98 1.66
CA ASN A 262 1.18 3.24 1.66
C ASN A 262 2.68 3.09 1.93
N ARG A 263 3.22 1.87 1.96
CA ARG A 263 4.64 1.56 2.24
C ARG A 263 5.15 2.19 3.53
N LEU A 264 4.35 2.09 4.58
CA LEU A 264 4.73 2.52 5.93
C LEU A 264 5.14 1.29 6.74
N ASP A 265 6.11 1.47 7.63
CA ASP A 265 6.56 0.40 8.52
C ASP A 265 5.49 0.08 9.56
N ALA A 266 4.86 -1.08 9.40
CA ALA A 266 3.82 -1.55 10.30
C ALA A 266 4.36 -2.00 11.67
N ASP A 267 5.67 -2.29 11.79
CA ASP A 267 6.29 -2.50 13.09
C ASP A 267 6.55 -1.16 13.79
N GLY A 268 6.96 -0.13 13.06
CA GLY A 268 7.04 1.25 13.55
C GLY A 268 5.69 1.88 13.91
N TRP A 269 4.57 1.32 13.43
CA TRP A 269 3.22 1.83 13.69
C TRP A 269 2.72 1.48 15.10
N ARG A 270 3.05 2.35 16.07
CA ARG A 270 2.77 2.18 17.50
C ARG A 270 2.50 3.52 18.18
N THR A 271 1.71 3.52 19.27
CA THR A 271 1.36 4.74 20.02
C THR A 271 2.50 5.29 20.88
N ALA A 272 3.46 4.43 21.23
CA ALA A 272 4.68 4.78 21.96
C ALA A 272 5.79 3.77 21.62
N GLU A 273 7.06 4.14 21.82
CA GLU A 273 8.22 3.31 21.46
C GLU A 273 8.16 1.88 22.01
N GLU A 274 7.71 1.72 23.26
CA GLU A 274 7.57 0.44 23.97
C GLU A 274 6.19 -0.22 23.80
N ALA A 275 5.22 0.45 23.16
CA ALA A 275 3.88 -0.10 22.96
C ALA A 275 3.89 -1.18 21.85
N PRO A 276 2.98 -2.16 21.90
CA PRO A 276 2.77 -3.09 20.80
C PRO A 276 2.52 -2.36 19.47
N SER A 277 3.16 -2.84 18.42
CA SER A 277 2.93 -2.36 17.06
C SER A 277 1.68 -2.97 16.45
N LEU A 278 1.14 -2.32 15.41
CA LEU A 278 0.05 -2.87 14.61
C LEU A 278 0.41 -4.25 14.06
N LEU A 279 1.64 -4.41 13.57
CA LEU A 279 2.10 -5.70 13.09
C LEU A 279 2.12 -6.75 14.21
N SER A 280 2.68 -6.42 15.38
CA SER A 280 2.72 -7.36 16.51
C SER A 280 1.32 -7.82 16.94
N TYR A 281 0.34 -6.91 16.99
CA TYR A 281 -1.04 -7.24 17.33
C TYR A 281 -1.65 -8.22 16.32
N VAL A 282 -1.45 -7.98 15.02
CA VAL A 282 -1.95 -8.86 13.95
C VAL A 282 -1.26 -10.23 14.00
N LEU A 283 0.05 -10.27 14.30
CA LEU A 283 0.77 -11.55 14.40
C LEU A 283 0.30 -12.37 15.60
N GLU A 284 0.02 -11.73 16.74
CA GLU A 284 -0.45 -12.41 17.96
C GLU A 284 -1.89 -12.92 17.83
N ASN A 285 -2.77 -12.15 17.19
CA ASN A 285 -4.21 -12.44 17.16
C ASN A 285 -4.71 -13.04 15.82
N GLY A 286 -3.90 -12.99 14.76
CA GLY A 286 -4.30 -13.35 13.40
C GLY A 286 -4.63 -14.84 13.23
N ALA A 287 -4.03 -15.73 14.02
CA ALA A 287 -4.30 -17.16 13.91
C ALA A 287 -5.77 -17.50 14.18
N ALA A 288 -6.36 -16.95 15.24
CA ALA A 288 -7.77 -17.14 15.55
C ALA A 288 -8.69 -16.52 14.48
N TYR A 289 -8.29 -15.37 13.90
CA TYR A 289 -9.04 -14.70 12.85
C TYR A 289 -9.06 -15.50 11.54
N SER A 290 -7.91 -15.95 11.06
CA SER A 290 -7.79 -16.72 9.81
C SER A 290 -8.60 -18.02 9.80
N ARG A 291 -8.89 -18.60 10.98
CA ARG A 291 -9.69 -19.83 11.11
C ARG A 291 -11.19 -19.60 10.96
N GLN A 292 -11.65 -18.35 10.98
CA GLN A 292 -13.09 -18.03 10.90
C GLN A 292 -13.67 -18.29 9.51
N GLY A 293 -12.82 -18.29 8.48
CA GLY A 293 -13.27 -18.56 7.12
C GLY A 293 -12.24 -18.17 6.07
N VAL A 294 -12.55 -18.53 4.82
CA VAL A 294 -11.75 -18.20 3.64
C VAL A 294 -11.54 -16.69 3.47
N ALA A 295 -12.56 -15.88 3.79
CA ALA A 295 -12.50 -14.44 3.64
C ALA A 295 -11.50 -13.82 4.64
N GLU A 296 -11.53 -14.26 5.88
CA GLU A 296 -10.64 -13.80 6.95
C GLU A 296 -9.19 -14.21 6.68
N ALA A 297 -8.96 -15.46 6.26
CA ALA A 297 -7.65 -15.92 5.82
C ALA A 297 -7.13 -15.12 4.61
N GLY A 298 -8.00 -14.81 3.64
CA GLY A 298 -7.67 -14.01 2.46
C GLY A 298 -7.28 -12.57 2.81
N LYS A 299 -8.11 -11.88 3.61
CA LYS A 299 -7.82 -10.51 4.08
C LYS A 299 -6.48 -10.43 4.79
N MET A 300 -6.25 -11.36 5.73
CA MET A 300 -5.00 -11.44 6.46
C MET A 300 -3.81 -11.67 5.54
N ALA A 301 -3.95 -12.51 4.51
CA ALA A 301 -2.89 -12.77 3.56
C ALA A 301 -2.50 -11.57 2.72
N VAL A 302 -3.47 -10.80 2.23
CA VAL A 302 -3.17 -9.60 1.46
C VAL A 302 -2.50 -8.54 2.35
N ALA A 303 -2.98 -8.36 3.58
CA ALA A 303 -2.38 -7.41 4.51
C ALA A 303 -0.93 -7.77 4.88
N LEU A 304 -0.67 -9.04 5.25
CA LEU A 304 0.69 -9.49 5.60
C LEU A 304 1.64 -9.48 4.40
N ALA A 305 1.17 -9.85 3.21
CA ALA A 305 1.98 -9.79 2.00
C ALA A 305 2.38 -8.36 1.66
N GLY A 306 1.46 -7.40 1.77
CA GLY A 306 1.75 -5.99 1.57
C GLY A 306 2.71 -5.42 2.62
N ALA A 307 2.61 -5.89 3.86
CA ALA A 307 3.51 -5.49 4.95
C ALA A 307 4.85 -6.24 4.94
N GLU A 308 5.10 -7.08 3.92
CA GLU A 308 6.28 -7.96 3.84
C GLU A 308 6.49 -8.81 5.10
N ALA A 309 5.39 -9.15 5.78
CA ALA A 309 5.40 -9.78 7.08
C ALA A 309 5.26 -11.31 7.00
N CYS A 310 5.77 -11.97 8.04
CA CYS A 310 5.71 -13.42 8.14
C CYS A 310 4.30 -13.90 8.52
N TRP A 311 3.96 -15.11 8.07
CA TRP A 311 2.69 -15.74 8.42
C TRP A 311 2.69 -16.20 9.89
N PRO A 312 1.70 -15.86 10.72
CA PRO A 312 1.66 -16.29 12.11
C PRO A 312 1.63 -17.80 12.27
N ALA A 313 2.24 -18.26 13.36
CA ALA A 313 2.13 -19.65 13.75
C ALA A 313 0.66 -20.04 13.91
N GLU A 314 0.33 -21.24 13.44
CA GLU A 314 -1.02 -21.82 13.51
C GLU A 314 -2.15 -21.06 12.79
N ALA A 315 -1.86 -19.97 12.06
CA ALA A 315 -2.82 -19.31 11.19
C ALA A 315 -3.07 -20.16 9.93
N VAL A 316 -4.32 -20.17 9.48
CA VAL A 316 -4.75 -20.96 8.32
C VAL A 316 -4.62 -20.15 7.04
N ARG A 317 -3.82 -20.63 6.10
CA ARG A 317 -3.64 -19.97 4.79
C ARG A 317 -4.87 -20.15 3.90
N PRO A 318 -5.15 -19.23 2.97
CA PRO A 318 -6.29 -19.35 2.06
C PRO A 318 -6.38 -20.71 1.34
N GLN A 319 -5.24 -21.30 0.96
CA GLN A 319 -5.21 -22.58 0.24
C GLN A 319 -5.75 -23.77 1.07
N ALA A 320 -5.78 -23.66 2.39
CA ALA A 320 -6.38 -24.69 3.24
C ALA A 320 -7.92 -24.74 3.12
N TYR A 321 -8.53 -23.69 2.55
CA TYR A 321 -9.95 -23.62 2.22
C TYR A 321 -10.24 -24.05 0.78
N TYR A 322 -9.27 -24.54 0.02
CA TYR A 322 -9.53 -25.02 -1.34
C TYR A 322 -10.32 -26.34 -1.31
N SER A 323 -11.48 -26.35 -1.98
CA SER A 323 -12.31 -27.54 -2.14
C SER A 323 -12.26 -28.03 -3.58
N GLU A 324 -11.75 -29.25 -3.77
CA GLU A 324 -11.70 -29.90 -5.09
C GLU A 324 -13.09 -30.16 -5.67
N THR A 325 -14.09 -30.39 -4.81
CA THR A 325 -15.47 -30.65 -5.21
C THR A 325 -16.08 -29.48 -5.97
N VAL A 326 -15.85 -28.26 -5.50
CA VAL A 326 -16.35 -27.04 -6.14
C VAL A 326 -15.32 -26.35 -7.03
N GLY A 327 -14.05 -26.80 -6.99
CA GLY A 327 -12.96 -26.19 -7.75
C GLY A 327 -12.66 -24.75 -7.33
N ALA A 328 -12.92 -24.40 -6.06
CA ALA A 328 -12.84 -23.05 -5.54
C ALA A 328 -12.48 -23.02 -4.05
N LEU A 329 -12.09 -21.85 -3.55
CA LEU A 329 -11.94 -21.64 -2.11
C LEU A 329 -13.34 -21.57 -1.46
N SER A 330 -13.62 -22.46 -0.50
CA SER A 330 -14.88 -22.51 0.23
C SER A 330 -14.66 -22.88 1.71
N SER A 331 -15.62 -22.51 2.55
CA SER A 331 -15.71 -23.00 3.94
C SER A 331 -16.30 -24.40 4.06
N ASP A 332 -16.76 -24.97 2.95
CA ASP A 332 -17.54 -26.22 2.86
C ASP A 332 -16.70 -27.50 2.95
#